data_AF-A0A4R1GDS9-F1
#
_entry.id   AF-A0A4R1GDS9-F1
#
_cell.length_a   1.000
_cell.length_b   1.000
_cell.length_c   1.000
_cell.angle_alpha   90.00
_cell.angle_beta   90.00
_cell.angle_gamma   90.00
#
_symmetry.space_group_name_H-M   'P 1'
#
loop_
_entity.id
_entity.type
_entity.pdbx_description
1 polymer ?
#
loop_
_entity_poly.entity_id
_entity_poly.type
_entity_poly.pdbx_seq_one_letter_code
_entity_poly.pdbx_strand_id
1 'polypeptide(L)'
;MGGPAKAIKKLFLLQIGALSLLAEKAEKFVKELEEKGKLSEEEGKKFIQQLKKSIEKQKEELSAEVGKLLKEMNLATREDLETLKEEIKELRAEVEKLKGQKD
;
A
#
# COMPACT_ATOMS: atom_id res chain seq x y z
N MET A 1 -17.91 -8.53 2.40
CA MET A 1 -17.44 -7.53 1.40
C MET A 1 -16.14 -6.93 1.91
N GLY A 2 -15.12 -6.77 1.07
CA GLY A 2 -13.80 -6.29 1.53
C GLY A 2 -13.84 -4.82 1.94
N GLY A 3 -13.37 -4.49 3.15
CA GLY A 3 -13.36 -3.12 3.67
C GLY A 3 -12.47 -2.15 2.87
N PRO A 4 -12.52 -0.85 3.18
CA PRO A 4 -11.85 0.22 2.44
C PRO A 4 -10.33 0.00 2.26
N ALA A 5 -9.65 -0.56 3.27
CA ALA A 5 -8.23 -0.91 3.18
C ALA A 5 -7.91 -1.89 2.02
N LYS A 6 -8.83 -2.82 1.69
CA LYS A 6 -8.65 -3.76 0.58
C LYS A 6 -8.74 -3.06 -0.78
N ALA A 7 -9.59 -2.05 -0.91
CA ALA A 7 -9.71 -1.25 -2.13
C ALA A 7 -8.46 -0.38 -2.35
N ILE A 8 -7.98 0.28 -1.30
CA ILE A 8 -6.74 1.08 -1.32
C ILE A 8 -5.55 0.21 -1.72
N LYS A 9 -5.40 -0.98 -1.11
CA LYS A 9 -4.34 -1.94 -1.48
C LYS A 9 -4.39 -2.33 -2.95
N LYS A 10 -5.58 -2.59 -3.51
CA LYS A 10 -5.74 -2.93 -4.93
C LYS A 10 -5.34 -1.78 -5.86
N LEU A 11 -5.79 -0.56 -5.55
CA LEU A 11 -5.44 0.64 -6.30
C LEU A 11 -3.92 0.87 -6.32
N PHE A 12 -3.28 0.76 -5.16
CA PHE A 12 -1.83 0.91 -5.04
C PHE A 12 -1.06 -0.13 -5.88
N LEU A 13 -1.47 -1.41 -5.83
CA LEU A 13 -0.86 -2.47 -6.63
C LEU A 13 -1.07 -2.26 -8.14
N LEU A 14 -2.26 -1.82 -8.56
CA LEU A 14 -2.55 -1.50 -9.95
C LEU A 14 -1.63 -0.38 -10.45
N GLN A 15 -1.46 0.67 -9.65
CA GLN A 15 -0.61 1.81 -9.99
C GLN A 15 0.87 1.40 -10.13
N ILE A 16 1.38 0.56 -9.20
CA ILE A 16 2.73 -0.01 -9.31
C ILE A 16 2.86 -0.87 -10.58
N GLY A 17 1.86 -1.69 -10.88
CA GLY A 17 1.84 -2.51 -12.10
C GLY A 17 1.91 -1.66 -13.37
N ALA A 18 1.11 -0.59 -13.44
CA ALA A 18 1.10 0.35 -14.56
C ALA A 18 2.47 1.05 -14.75
N LEU A 19 3.09 1.52 -13.66
CA LEU A 19 4.44 2.10 -13.71
C LEU A 19 5.50 1.11 -14.16
N SER A 20 5.37 -0.17 -13.78
CA SER A 20 6.31 -1.22 -14.19
C SER A 20 6.24 -1.47 -15.70
N LEU A 21 5.03 -1.54 -16.27
CA LEU A 21 4.83 -1.65 -17.72
C LEU A 21 5.38 -0.45 -18.49
N LEU A 22 5.26 0.76 -17.92
CA LEU A 22 5.82 1.96 -18.51
C LEU A 22 7.36 1.94 -18.49
N ALA A 23 7.96 1.50 -17.38
CA ALA A 23 9.41 1.35 -17.27
C ALA A 23 9.96 0.36 -18.32
N GLU A 24 9.29 -0.78 -18.53
CA GLU A 24 9.65 -1.73 -19.59
C GLU A 24 9.57 -1.10 -20.99
N LYS A 25 8.55 -0.28 -21.26
CA LYS A 25 8.43 0.46 -22.53
C LYS A 25 9.53 1.49 -22.70
N ALA A 26 9.90 2.20 -21.64
CA ALA A 26 10.99 3.16 -21.65
C ALA A 26 12.35 2.48 -21.93
N GLU A 27 12.62 1.34 -21.30
CA GLU A 27 13.82 0.54 -21.56
C GLU A 27 13.90 0.08 -23.03
N LYS A 28 12.79 -0.38 -23.60
CA LYS A 28 12.72 -0.74 -25.03
C LYS A 28 12.97 0.46 -25.94
N PHE A 29 12.37 1.62 -25.62
CA PHE A 29 12.54 2.84 -26.41
C PHE A 29 13.99 3.35 -26.38
N VAL A 30 14.63 3.32 -25.21
CA VAL A 30 16.06 3.65 -25.07
C VAL A 30 16.92 2.73 -25.94
N LYS A 31 16.67 1.41 -25.87
CA LYS A 31 17.41 0.44 -26.68
C LYS A 31 17.24 0.68 -28.18
N GLU A 32 16.04 1.01 -28.65
CA GLU A 32 15.83 1.37 -30.05
C GLU A 32 16.60 2.64 -30.47
N LEU A 33 16.76 3.62 -29.57
CA LEU A 33 17.54 4.82 -29.84
C LEU A 33 19.04 4.52 -29.90
N GLU A 34 19.53 3.63 -29.04
CA GLU A 34 20.91 3.12 -29.06
C GLU A 34 21.20 2.39 -30.38
N GLU A 35 20.32 1.47 -30.79
CA GLU A 35 20.45 0.72 -32.06
C GLU A 35 20.44 1.64 -33.28
N LYS A 36 19.70 2.75 -33.22
CA LYS A 36 19.66 3.77 -34.29
C LYS A 36 20.84 4.75 -34.23
N GLY A 37 21.77 4.58 -33.29
CA GLY A 37 22.91 5.48 -33.07
C GLY A 37 22.50 6.89 -32.63
N LYS A 38 21.27 7.06 -32.14
CA LYS A 38 20.72 8.35 -31.69
C LYS A 38 21.01 8.63 -30.21
N LEU A 39 21.50 7.63 -29.50
CA LEU A 39 21.83 7.69 -28.08
C LEU A 39 23.02 6.76 -27.83
N SER A 40 23.95 7.15 -26.96
CA SER A 40 25.00 6.24 -26.50
C SER A 40 24.49 5.30 -25.40
N GLU A 41 25.15 4.14 -25.26
CA GLU A 41 24.83 3.16 -24.22
C GLU A 41 24.96 3.75 -22.79
N GLU A 42 25.93 4.66 -22.58
CA GLU A 42 26.09 5.34 -21.28
C GLU A 42 24.92 6.28 -20.99
N GLU A 43 24.46 7.06 -21.97
CA GLU A 43 23.32 7.96 -21.82
C GLU A 43 22.03 7.18 -21.57
N GLY A 44 21.82 6.07 -22.29
CA GLY A 44 20.67 5.18 -22.09
C GLY A 44 20.64 4.58 -20.69
N LYS A 45 21.76 4.01 -20.23
CA LYS A 45 21.90 3.49 -18.86
C LYS A 45 21.62 4.58 -17.82
N LYS A 46 22.17 5.78 -18.00
CA LYS A 46 21.97 6.91 -17.08
C LYS A 46 20.51 7.34 -17.02
N PHE A 47 19.83 7.41 -18.17
CA PHE A 47 18.41 7.74 -18.23
C PHE A 47 17.55 6.72 -17.48
N ILE A 48 17.75 5.42 -17.74
CA ILE A 48 17.00 4.36 -17.07
C ILE A 48 17.25 4.34 -15.55
N GLN A 49 18.50 4.56 -15.12
CA GLN A 49 18.81 4.66 -13.69
C GLN A 49 18.12 5.84 -13.02
N GLN A 50 18.10 7.01 -13.67
CA GLN A 50 17.40 8.18 -13.15
C GLN A 50 15.88 7.96 -13.08
N LEU A 51 15.30 7.34 -14.10
CA LEU A 51 13.89 6.95 -14.11
C LEU A 51 13.55 6.02 -12.94
N LYS A 52 14.36 4.97 -12.72
CA LYS A 52 14.19 4.02 -11.60
C LYS A 52 14.24 4.73 -10.25
N LYS A 53 15.25 5.58 -10.02
CA LYS A 53 15.35 6.38 -8.79
C LYS A 53 14.15 7.30 -8.58
N SER A 54 13.64 7.94 -9.64
CA SER A 54 12.46 8.80 -9.55
C SER A 54 11.21 8.01 -9.16
N ILE A 55 11.02 6.81 -9.73
CA ILE A 55 9.91 5.92 -9.39
C ILE A 55 9.99 5.44 -7.94
N GLU A 56 11.18 5.05 -7.47
CA GLU A 56 11.38 4.64 -6.08
C GLU A 56 11.02 5.75 -5.09
N LYS A 57 11.50 6.97 -5.34
CA LYS A 57 11.17 8.14 -4.52
C LYS A 57 9.66 8.39 -4.47
N GLN A 58 8.99 8.35 -5.63
CA GLN A 58 7.53 8.53 -5.69
C GLN A 58 6.76 7.43 -4.94
N LYS A 59 7.24 6.18 -4.95
CA LYS A 59 6.65 5.08 -4.19
C LYS A 59 6.75 5.31 -2.68
N GLU A 60 7.88 5.82 -2.19
CA GLU A 60 8.06 6.14 -0.77
C GLU A 60 7.13 7.27 -0.33
N GLU A 61 7.08 8.37 -1.10
CA GLU A 61 6.18 9.51 -0.84
C GLU A 61 4.72 9.07 -0.80
N LEU A 62 4.28 8.30 -1.80
CA LEU A 62 2.92 7.76 -1.87
C LEU A 62 2.61 6.82 -0.70
N SER A 63 3.55 5.99 -0.28
CA SER A 63 3.36 5.07 0.86
C SER A 63 3.15 5.85 2.17
N ALA A 64 3.90 6.95 2.36
CA ALA A 64 3.74 7.82 3.51
C ALA A 64 2.37 8.54 3.49
N GLU A 65 1.93 9.00 2.34
CA GLU A 65 0.64 9.69 2.16
C GLU A 65 -0.55 8.75 2.36
N VAL A 66 -0.49 7.52 1.82
CA VAL A 66 -1.48 6.47 2.11
C VAL A 66 -1.52 6.15 3.60
N GLY A 67 -0.36 6.09 4.26
CA GLY A 67 -0.27 5.89 5.71
C GLY A 67 -0.97 6.98 6.51
N LYS A 68 -0.87 8.25 6.08
CA LYS A 68 -1.60 9.37 6.70
C LYS A 68 -3.11 9.27 6.47
N LEU A 69 -3.53 9.04 5.22
CA LEU A 69 -4.94 8.90 4.86
C LEU A 69 -5.61 7.79 5.69
N LEU A 70 -4.96 6.64 5.83
CA LEU A 70 -5.49 5.52 6.63
C LEU A 70 -5.67 5.89 8.11
N LYS A 71 -4.80 6.74 8.68
CA LYS A 71 -4.96 7.24 10.05
C LYS A 71 -6.13 8.21 10.17
N GLU A 72 -6.33 9.08 9.18
CA GLU A 72 -7.44 10.03 9.15
C GLU A 72 -8.81 9.36 9.00
N MET A 73 -8.87 8.17 8.38
CA MET A 73 -10.10 7.42 8.19
C MET A 73 -10.67 6.79 9.48
N ASN A 74 -10.03 6.99 10.64
CA ASN A 74 -10.44 6.52 11.97
C ASN A 74 -10.91 5.04 11.96
N LEU A 75 -10.16 4.19 11.26
CA LEU A 75 -10.51 2.79 11.07
C LEU A 75 -10.09 1.98 12.29
N ALA A 76 -11.03 1.21 12.87
CA ALA A 76 -10.72 0.23 13.89
C ALA A 76 -9.76 -0.84 13.34
N THR A 77 -8.65 -1.05 14.03
CA THR A 77 -7.67 -2.08 13.70
C THR A 77 -8.18 -3.45 14.12
N ARG A 78 -7.50 -4.50 13.65
CA ARG A 78 -7.82 -5.86 14.08
C ARG A 78 -7.57 -6.04 15.58
N GLU A 79 -6.54 -5.40 16.10
CA GLU A 79 -6.20 -5.41 17.52
C GLU A 79 -7.29 -4.74 18.35
N ASP A 80 -7.77 -3.56 17.92
CA ASP A 80 -8.88 -2.87 18.58
C ASP A 80 -10.13 -3.78 18.67
N LEU A 81 -10.41 -4.54 17.60
CA LEU A 81 -11.55 -5.47 17.56
C LEU A 81 -11.37 -6.69 18.46
N GLU A 82 -10.16 -7.23 18.60
CA GLU A 82 -9.91 -8.36 19.50
C GLU A 82 -9.95 -7.91 20.97
N THR A 83 -9.38 -6.75 21.30
CA THR A 83 -9.51 -6.15 22.64
C THR A 83 -10.96 -5.93 23.01
N LEU A 84 -11.76 -5.33 22.12
CA LEU A 84 -13.20 -5.14 22.34
C LEU A 84 -13.95 -6.47 22.53
N LYS A 85 -13.57 -7.54 21.83
CA LYS A 85 -14.18 -8.86 22.03
C LYS A 85 -13.87 -9.43 23.41
N GLU A 86 -12.64 -9.28 23.89
CA GLU A 86 -12.23 -9.74 25.22
C GLU A 86 -12.98 -8.98 26.30
N GLU A 87 -13.03 -7.64 26.22
CA GLU A 87 -13.81 -6.81 27.14
C GLU A 87 -15.29 -7.19 27.14
N ILE A 88 -15.90 -7.40 25.97
CA ILE A 88 -17.30 -7.86 25.87
C ILE A 88 -17.49 -9.22 26.53
N LYS A 89 -16.52 -10.12 26.42
CA LYS A 89 -16.60 -11.47 27.02
C LYS A 89 -16.52 -11.38 28.55
N GLU A 90 -15.63 -10.56 29.09
CA GLU A 90 -15.50 -10.34 30.53
C GLU A 90 -16.78 -9.70 31.11
N LEU A 91 -17.27 -8.64 30.47
CA LEU A 91 -18.52 -7.98 30.86
C LEU A 91 -19.72 -8.94 30.86
N ARG A 92 -19.81 -9.82 29.85
CA ARG A 92 -20.86 -10.86 29.81
C ARG A 92 -20.76 -11.82 30.99
N ALA A 93 -19.55 -12.23 31.37
CA ALA A 93 -19.34 -13.12 32.51
C ALA A 93 -19.70 -12.46 33.85
N GLU A 94 -19.38 -11.17 34.01
CA GLU A 94 -19.80 -10.40 35.20
C GLU A 94 -21.31 -10.24 35.30
N VAL A 95 -21.97 -9.89 34.18
CA VAL A 95 -23.43 -9.77 34.14
C VAL A 95 -24.13 -11.08 34.53
N GLU A 96 -23.64 -12.22 34.06
CA GLU A 96 -24.19 -13.53 34.43
C GLU A 96 -23.98 -13.85 35.92
N LYS A 97 -22.79 -13.56 36.48
CA LYS A 97 -22.55 -13.70 37.93
C LYS A 97 -23.50 -12.84 38.76
N LEU A 98 -23.74 -11.59 38.36
CA LEU A 98 -24.61 -10.66 39.08
C LEU A 98 -26.09 -11.07 39.00
N LYS A 99 -26.52 -11.67 37.87
CA LYS A 99 -27.88 -12.23 37.76
C LYS A 99 -28.07 -13.45 38.67
N GLY A 100 -27.10 -14.36 38.70
CA GLY A 100 -27.16 -15.55 39.57
C GLY A 100 -27.04 -15.27 41.06
N GLN A 101 -26.71 -14.04 41.48
CA GLN A 101 -26.70 -13.60 42.88
C GLN A 101 -28.01 -12.92 43.33
N LYS A 102 -28.96 -12.69 42.40
CA LYS A 102 -30.26 -12.05 42.67
C LYS A 102 -31.42 -13.04 42.83
N ASP A 103 -31.16 -14.33 42.68
CA ASP A 103 -32.06 -15.45 42.98
C ASP A 103 -31.61 -16.13 44.29
#